data_AF-A0A6A3A479-F1
#
_entry.id   AF-A0A6A3A479-F1
#
_cell.length_a   1.000
_cell.length_b   1.000
_cell.length_c   1.000
_cell.angle_alpha   90.00
_cell.angle_beta   90.00
_cell.angle_gamma   90.00
#
_symmetry.space_group_name_H-M   'P 1'
#
loop_
_entity.id
_entity.type
_entity.pdbx_description
1 polymer ?
#
loop_
_entity_poly.entity_id
_entity_poly.type
_entity_poly.pdbx_seq_one_letter_code
_entity_poly.pdbx_strand_id
1 'polypeptide(L)'
;MLIAAAFNLADYIPQIRGLDLQGLTKRMKIIAKDFDGFFEKIIEEHVRSQDENRVKDFIDVMLGFMGSQETEYRVERDTIKAIILDMLAASMDTSAATIDWTVTELIRHPHVTKKLQQELFYVSIYAPF
;
A
#
# COMPACT_ATOMS: atom_id res chain seq x y z
N MET A 1 -4.39 8.03 -3.77
CA MET A 1 -3.30 8.45 -4.67
C MET A 1 -3.62 9.64 -5.57
N LEU A 2 -4.89 9.93 -5.89
CA LEU A 2 -5.27 11.02 -6.83
C LEU A 2 -4.64 12.39 -6.55
N ILE A 3 -4.52 12.82 -5.29
CA ILE A 3 -3.90 14.12 -4.94
C ILE A 3 -2.38 14.08 -5.13
N ALA A 4 -1.74 12.93 -4.91
CA ALA A 4 -0.29 12.77 -5.14
C ALA A 4 0.06 12.79 -6.64
N ALA A 5 -0.86 12.32 -7.49
CA ALA A 5 -0.74 12.36 -8.94
C ALA A 5 -1.36 13.64 -9.57
N ALA A 6 -1.90 14.56 -8.77
CA ALA A 6 -2.55 15.75 -9.29
C ALA A 6 -1.53 16.75 -9.84
N PHE A 7 -1.88 17.38 -10.96
CA PHE A 7 -1.09 18.50 -11.47
C PHE A 7 -1.04 19.63 -10.44
N ASN A 8 0.17 20.10 -10.14
CA ASN A 8 0.41 21.14 -9.14
C ASN A 8 1.26 22.28 -9.74
N LEU A 9 0.68 23.46 -9.88
CA LEU A 9 1.33 24.68 -10.37
C LEU A 9 2.60 25.03 -9.58
N ALA A 10 2.61 24.76 -8.28
CA ALA A 10 3.74 25.04 -7.40
C ALA A 10 4.99 24.20 -7.71
N ASP A 11 4.85 23.09 -8.43
CA ASP A 11 5.98 22.25 -8.84
C ASP A 11 6.66 22.75 -10.12
N TYR A 12 5.96 23.57 -10.92
CA TYR A 12 6.48 24.19 -12.14
C TYR A 12 6.88 25.65 -11.95
N ILE A 13 6.23 26.36 -11.02
CA ILE A 13 6.50 27.77 -10.70
C ILE A 13 6.81 27.88 -9.20
N PRO A 14 8.06 27.69 -8.77
CA PRO A 14 8.43 27.66 -7.35
C PRO A 14 8.06 28.93 -6.57
N GLN A 15 8.00 30.09 -7.23
CA GLN A 15 7.71 31.40 -6.64
C GLN A 15 6.31 31.48 -6.01
N ILE A 16 5.35 30.69 -6.51
CA ILE A 16 3.97 30.65 -5.99
C ILE A 16 3.73 29.50 -5.00
N ARG A 17 4.76 28.71 -4.67
CA ARG A 17 4.63 27.51 -3.82
C ARG A 17 4.01 27.80 -2.46
N GLY A 18 4.35 28.95 -1.85
CA GLY A 18 3.80 29.34 -0.55
C GLY A 18 2.30 29.67 -0.56
N LEU A 19 1.73 29.99 -1.73
CA LEU A 19 0.31 30.34 -1.86
C LEU A 19 -0.59 29.10 -1.80
N ASP A 20 -0.07 27.92 -2.18
CA ASP A 20 -0.83 26.67 -2.28
C ASP A 20 -2.16 26.89 -3.03
N LEU A 21 -2.09 27.49 -4.23
CA LEU A 21 -3.27 27.97 -4.99
C LEU A 21 -4.34 26.89 -5.23
N GLN A 22 -3.92 25.64 -5.37
CA GLN A 22 -4.81 24.50 -5.58
C GLN A 22 -5.19 23.78 -4.27
N GLY A 23 -4.64 24.23 -3.13
CA GLY A 23 -4.84 23.61 -1.81
C GLY A 23 -4.26 22.20 -1.66
N LEU A 24 -3.45 21.75 -2.63
CA LEU A 24 -2.93 20.38 -2.68
C LEU A 24 -1.98 20.12 -1.51
N THR A 25 -1.15 21.11 -1.13
CA THR A 25 -0.22 20.97 -0.01
C THR A 25 -0.97 20.81 1.31
N LYS A 26 -1.97 21.66 1.58
CA LYS A 26 -2.80 21.55 2.78
C LYS A 26 -3.52 20.21 2.86
N ARG A 27 -4.12 19.75 1.76
CA ARG A 27 -4.81 18.45 1.70
C ARG A 27 -3.85 17.29 1.91
N MET A 28 -2.67 17.34 1.29
CA MET A 28 -1.64 16.32 1.48
C MET A 28 -1.20 16.22 2.94
N LYS A 29 -1.04 17.34 3.65
CA LYS A 29 -0.71 17.34 5.08
C LYS A 29 -1.78 16.69 5.95
N ILE A 30 -3.06 16.90 5.64
CA ILE A 30 -4.17 16.24 6.35
C ILE A 30 -4.08 14.72 6.15
N ILE A 31 -3.95 14.29 4.89
CA ILE A 31 -3.84 12.86 4.54
C ILE A 31 -2.60 12.22 5.17
N ALA A 32 -1.46 12.91 5.13
CA ALA A 32 -0.23 12.43 5.75
C ALA A 32 -0.40 12.22 7.26
N LYS A 33 -1.13 13.11 7.95
CA LYS A 33 -1.44 12.97 9.37
C LYS A 33 -2.35 11.77 9.65
N ASP A 34 -3.34 11.53 8.79
CA ASP A 34 -4.25 10.40 8.93
C ASP A 34 -3.49 9.06 8.75
N PHE A 35 -2.62 8.97 7.74
CA PHE A 35 -1.75 7.82 7.54
C PHE A 35 -0.74 7.62 8.67
N ASP A 36 -0.11 8.69 9.13
CA ASP A 36 0.83 8.65 10.27
C ASP A 36 0.16 8.05 11.51
N GLY A 37 -1.03 8.56 11.88
CA GLY A 37 -1.79 8.04 13.01
C GLY A 37 -2.31 6.60 12.81
N PHE A 38 -2.61 6.21 11.58
CA PHE A 38 -3.00 4.84 11.25
C PHE A 38 -1.83 3.86 11.39
N PHE A 39 -0.67 4.18 10.81
CA PHE A 39 0.51 3.32 10.89
C PHE A 39 1.09 3.27 12.29
N GLU A 40 1.02 4.36 13.05
CA GLU A 40 1.46 4.36 14.45
C GLU A 40 0.66 3.35 15.28
N LYS A 41 -0.66 3.25 15.07
CA LYS A 41 -1.50 2.23 15.73
C LYS A 41 -1.07 0.81 15.35
N ILE A 42 -0.85 0.56 14.06
CA ILE A 42 -0.40 -0.75 13.58
C ILE A 42 0.94 -1.12 14.24
N ILE A 43 1.92 -0.22 14.21
CA ILE A 43 3.22 -0.46 14.83
C ILE A 43 3.06 -0.77 16.33
N GLU A 44 2.23 -0.01 17.02
CA GLU A 44 2.01 -0.20 18.46
C GLU A 44 1.32 -1.54 18.77
N GLU A 45 0.41 -2.01 17.92
CA GLU A 45 -0.19 -3.35 18.03
C GLU A 45 0.87 -4.46 17.90
N HIS A 46 1.86 -4.28 17.03
CA HIS A 46 2.95 -5.25 16.84
C HIS A 46 3.92 -5.21 18.02
N VAL A 47 4.31 -4.03 18.49
CA VAL A 47 5.21 -3.85 19.64
C VAL A 47 4.60 -4.40 20.93
N ARG A 48 3.28 -4.27 21.12
CA ARG A 48 2.58 -4.78 22.31
C ARG A 48 2.16 -6.24 22.20
N SER A 49 2.32 -6.86 21.03
CA SER A 49 1.94 -8.26 20.84
C SER A 49 2.83 -9.16 21.70
N GLN A 50 2.21 -9.89 22.63
CA GLN A 50 2.88 -10.89 23.49
C GLN A 50 2.60 -12.32 23.03
N ASP A 51 1.90 -12.49 21.91
CA ASP A 51 1.56 -13.82 21.40
C ASP A 51 2.76 -14.40 20.64
N GLU A 52 3.51 -15.27 21.32
CA GLU A 52 4.66 -15.99 20.73
C GLU A 52 4.25 -16.93 19.60
N ASN A 53 2.98 -17.34 19.53
CA ASN A 53 2.45 -18.20 18.47
C ASN A 53 1.91 -17.43 17.26
N ARG A 54 1.90 -16.09 17.31
CA ARG A 54 1.48 -15.26 16.19
C ARG A 54 2.43 -15.45 15.01
N VAL A 55 1.86 -15.63 13.81
CA VAL A 55 2.64 -15.61 12.57
C VAL A 55 3.22 -14.21 12.38
N LYS A 56 4.55 -14.12 12.34
CA LYS A 56 5.25 -12.86 12.12
C LYS A 56 5.07 -12.40 10.67
N ASP A 57 4.87 -11.10 10.51
CA ASP A 57 4.77 -10.47 9.20
C ASP A 57 5.95 -9.51 8.95
N PHE A 58 5.87 -8.78 7.83
CA PHE A 58 6.90 -7.85 7.40
C PHE A 58 7.19 -6.75 8.43
N ILE A 59 6.18 -6.31 9.20
CA ILE A 59 6.35 -5.28 10.23
C ILE A 59 7.17 -5.84 11.40
N ASP A 60 6.92 -7.08 11.81
CA ASP A 60 7.71 -7.75 12.86
C ASP A 60 9.19 -7.88 12.46
N VAL A 61 9.46 -8.15 11.18
CA VAL A 61 10.81 -8.20 10.63
C VAL A 61 11.50 -6.83 10.73
N MET A 62 10.84 -5.76 10.30
CA MET A 62 11.39 -4.39 10.37
C MET A 62 11.62 -3.94 11.81
N LEU A 63 10.71 -4.25 12.73
CA LEU A 63 10.87 -3.97 14.16
C LEU A 63 12.11 -4.68 14.73
N GLY A 64 12.42 -5.89 14.27
CA GLY A 64 13.62 -6.62 14.68
C GLY A 64 14.93 -5.93 14.34
N PHE A 65 14.96 -5.05 13.33
CA PHE A 65 16.14 -4.26 12.95
C PHE A 65 16.24 -2.92 13.68
N MET A 66 15.19 -2.51 14.40
CA MET A 66 15.14 -1.24 15.12
C MET A 66 16.18 -1.21 16.24
N GLY A 67 17.03 -0.17 16.24
CA GLY A 67 18.09 -0.01 17.25
C GLY A 67 19.32 -0.90 17.04
N SER A 68 19.40 -1.68 15.96
CA SER A 68 20.64 -2.40 15.60
C SER A 68 21.76 -1.39 15.28
N GLN A 69 22.97 -1.65 15.80
CA GLN A 69 24.17 -0.86 15.49
C GLN A 69 24.97 -1.43 14.30
N GLU A 70 24.50 -2.55 13.74
CA GLU A 70 25.19 -3.28 12.67
C GLU A 70 24.99 -2.65 11.29
N THR A 71 24.03 -1.74 11.15
CA THR A 71 23.72 -1.04 9.89
C THR A 71 24.11 0.43 9.98
N GLU A 72 24.70 0.97 8.91
CA GLU A 72 25.05 2.39 8.79
C GLU A 72 23.80 3.30 8.90
N TYR A 73 22.63 2.75 8.59
CA TYR A 73 21.33 3.40 8.65
C TYR A 73 20.47 2.81 9.77
N ARG A 74 20.14 3.63 10.78
CA ARG A 74 19.24 3.20 11.86
C ARG A 74 17.80 3.14 11.34
N VAL A 75 17.21 1.96 11.41
CA VAL A 75 15.77 1.79 11.16
C VAL A 75 15.01 2.40 12.35
N GLU A 76 14.25 3.45 12.09
CA GLU A 76 13.39 4.13 13.06
C GLU A 76 11.91 3.95 12.69
N ARG A 77 11.00 4.26 13.62
CA ARG A 77 9.55 4.15 13.39
C ARG A 77 9.10 4.91 12.15
N ASP A 78 9.63 6.11 11.91
CA ASP A 78 9.26 6.92 10.74
C ASP A 78 9.69 6.26 9.42
N THR A 79 10.87 5.62 9.40
CA THR A 79 11.33 4.83 8.25
C THR A 79 10.40 3.65 7.97
N ILE A 80 9.96 2.95 9.03
CA ILE A 80 9.00 1.84 8.92
C ILE A 80 7.67 2.35 8.34
N LYS A 81 7.12 3.44 8.88
CA LYS A 81 5.88 4.05 8.38
C LYS A 81 6.00 4.47 6.92
N ALA A 82 7.14 5.04 6.52
CA ALA A 82 7.38 5.43 5.13
C ALA A 82 7.41 4.22 4.17
N ILE A 83 8.07 3.12 4.55
CA ILE A 83 8.12 1.90 3.74
C ILE A 83 6.73 1.27 3.61
N ILE A 84 5.97 1.19 4.71
CA ILE A 84 4.59 0.67 4.69
C ILE A 84 3.72 1.53 3.75
N LEU A 85 3.83 2.86 3.84
CA LEU A 85 3.10 3.77 2.96
C LEU A 85 3.43 3.53 1.49
N ASP A 86 4.72 3.39 1.16
CA ASP A 86 5.19 3.16 -0.21
C ASP A 86 4.65 1.84 -0.79
N MET A 87 4.74 0.75 -0.02
CA MET A 87 4.24 -0.56 -0.43
C MET A 87 2.72 -0.56 -0.66
N LEU A 88 1.96 0.07 0.23
CA LEU A 88 0.50 0.19 0.08
C LEU A 88 0.13 1.08 -1.11
N ALA A 89 0.84 2.19 -1.27
CA ALA A 89 0.61 3.12 -2.38
C ALA A 89 0.84 2.45 -3.75
N ALA A 90 1.94 1.72 -3.90
CA ALA A 90 2.31 1.07 -5.14
C ALA A 90 1.40 -0.12 -5.50
N SER A 91 0.91 -0.87 -4.51
CA SER A 91 0.14 -2.10 -4.74
C SER A 91 -1.34 -1.86 -5.04
N MET A 92 -1.96 -0.84 -4.44
CA MET A 92 -3.40 -0.60 -4.57
C MET A 92 -3.80 -0.26 -6.01
N ASP A 93 -3.19 0.78 -6.60
CA ASP A 93 -3.60 1.28 -7.91
C ASP A 93 -3.30 0.26 -9.03
N THR A 94 -2.16 -0.44 -8.95
CA THR A 94 -1.72 -1.41 -9.96
C THR A 94 -2.57 -2.68 -9.95
N SER A 95 -2.86 -3.23 -8.77
CA SER A 95 -3.68 -4.44 -8.63
C SER A 95 -5.13 -4.17 -9.00
N ALA A 96 -5.70 -3.04 -8.54
CA ALA A 96 -7.05 -2.63 -8.89
C ALA A 96 -7.22 -2.46 -10.40
N ALA A 97 -6.30 -1.72 -11.05
CA ALA A 97 -6.33 -1.57 -12.50
C ALA A 97 -6.24 -2.92 -13.24
N THR A 98 -5.39 -3.84 -12.76
CA THR A 98 -5.26 -5.17 -13.34
C THR A 98 -6.56 -5.96 -13.24
N ILE A 99 -7.23 -5.92 -12.09
CA ILE A 99 -8.53 -6.57 -11.88
C ILE A 99 -9.58 -5.95 -12.79
N ASP A 100 -9.66 -4.62 -12.86
CA ASP A 100 -10.62 -3.91 -13.70
C ASP A 100 -10.47 -4.31 -15.17
N TRP A 101 -9.23 -4.34 -15.67
CA TRP A 101 -8.94 -4.79 -17.04
C TRP A 101 -9.27 -6.27 -17.24
N THR A 102 -8.91 -7.12 -16.28
CA THR A 102 -9.18 -8.56 -16.35
C THR A 102 -10.69 -8.81 -16.44
N VAL A 103 -11.48 -8.21 -15.55
CA VAL A 103 -12.95 -8.37 -15.54
C VAL A 103 -13.56 -7.77 -16.81
N THR A 104 -13.07 -6.61 -17.26
CA THR A 104 -13.51 -5.98 -18.52
C THR A 104 -13.29 -6.93 -19.70
N GLU A 105 -12.12 -7.55 -19.78
CA GLU A 105 -11.76 -8.43 -20.89
C GLU A 105 -12.57 -9.75 -20.87
N LEU A 106 -12.83 -10.29 -19.68
CA LEU A 106 -13.70 -11.44 -19.48
C LEU A 106 -15.15 -11.17 -19.91
N ILE A 107 -15.69 -9.98 -19.58
CA ILE A 107 -17.04 -9.58 -20.03
C ILE A 107 -17.09 -9.47 -21.55
N ARG A 108 -16.03 -8.93 -22.19
CA ARG A 108 -15.94 -8.78 -23.65
C ARG A 108 -15.76 -10.10 -24.39
N HIS A 109 -15.23 -11.13 -23.74
CA HIS A 109 -14.96 -12.44 -24.33
C HIS A 109 -15.66 -13.59 -23.56
N PRO A 110 -16.99 -13.76 -23.72
CA PRO A 110 -17.77 -14.76 -22.96
C PRO A 110 -17.27 -16.21 -23.10
N HIS A 111 -16.66 -16.55 -24.22
CA HIS A 111 -16.10 -17.89 -24.45
C HIS A 111 -14.91 -18.19 -23.53
N VAL A 112 -14.05 -17.20 -23.27
CA VAL A 112 -12.93 -17.31 -22.31
C VAL A 112 -13.47 -17.44 -20.89
N THR A 113 -14.46 -16.63 -20.52
CA THR A 113 -15.11 -16.68 -19.21
C THR A 113 -15.74 -18.05 -18.93
N LYS A 114 -16.40 -18.64 -19.92
CA LYS A 114 -16.97 -20.00 -19.79
C LYS A 114 -15.88 -21.06 -19.55
N LYS A 115 -14.74 -20.93 -20.25
CA LYS A 115 -13.59 -21.83 -20.04
C LYS A 115 -12.99 -21.67 -18.64
N LEU A 116 -12.76 -20.43 -18.19
CA LEU A 116 -12.27 -20.12 -16.85
C LEU A 116 -13.16 -20.73 -15.75
N GLN A 117 -14.48 -20.60 -15.88
CA GLN A 117 -15.43 -21.19 -14.94
C GLN A 117 -15.37 -22.72 -14.93
N GLN A 118 -15.22 -23.36 -16.09
CA GLN A 118 -15.05 -24.81 -16.20
C GLN A 118 -13.74 -25.27 -15.54
N GLU A 119 -12.63 -24.55 -15.75
CA GLU A 119 -11.35 -24.84 -15.13
C GLU A 119 -11.42 -24.70 -13.60
N LEU A 120 -12.02 -23.62 -13.08
CA LEU A 120 -12.25 -23.43 -11.64
C LEU A 120 -13.09 -24.56 -11.04
N PHE A 121 -14.17 -24.96 -11.72
CA PHE A 121 -15.03 -26.06 -11.27
C PHE A 121 -14.26 -27.39 -11.26
N TYR A 122 -13.46 -27.66 -12.29
CA TYR A 122 -12.64 -28.86 -12.37
C TYR A 122 -11.58 -28.89 -11.24
N VAL A 123 -10.84 -27.81 -11.05
CA VAL A 123 -9.81 -27.71 -9.99
C VAL A 123 -10.44 -27.85 -8.62
N SER A 124 -11.57 -27.19 -8.35
CA SER A 124 -12.25 -27.26 -7.06
C SER A 124 -12.75 -28.65 -6.68
N ILE A 125 -13.03 -29.53 -7.65
CA ILE A 125 -13.58 -30.87 -7.39
C ILE A 125 -12.50 -31.95 -7.48
N TYR A 126 -11.49 -31.76 -8.33
CA TYR A 126 -10.56 -32.81 -8.70
C TYR A 126 -9.09 -32.52 -8.35
N ALA A 127 -8.73 -31.32 -7.89
CA ALA A 127 -7.39 -31.06 -7.37
C ALA A 127 -7.32 -31.37 -5.87
N PRO A 128 -6.43 -32.28 -5.42
CA PRO A 128 -6.24 -32.54 -4.00
C PRO A 128 -5.41 -31.39 -3.42
N PHE A 129 -6.05 -30.51 -2.66
CA PHE A 129 -5.37 -29.60 -1.74
C PHE A 129 -5.53 -30.14 -0.32
#